data_AF-A0A931WAY6-F1
#
_entry.id   AF-A0A931WAY6-F1
#
_cell.length_a   1.000
_cell.length_b   1.000
_cell.length_c   1.000
_cell.angle_alpha   90.00
_cell.angle_beta   90.00
_cell.angle_gamma   90.00
#
_symmetry.space_group_name_H-M   'P 1'
#
loop_
_entity.id
_entity.type
_entity.pdbx_description
1 polymer ?
#
loop_
_entity_poly.entity_id
_entity_poly.type
_entity_poly.pdbx_seq_one_letter_code
_entity_poly.pdbx_strand_id
1 'polypeptide(L)'
;MISSIVSVNRFDSLLQSVPTVFAIVLCLVLINTLRNRNAFNLALYAYVLGAALAALITLAYYLKIYFLPFAGLQNQLFNTTGSAIQQLIYLLPIFVLTVISVVRKFRAGGLKLSKDSLSDYGFFIEVVALAGSVVGLLVIAHQVIFLADKQILLPYAYGLQTAFASISQDAGRFLFALLFGSGYGTFLTDFTRFKLASFNLEQNIWNLSFSFSSSYFLELIATTGVIGALSYLSIIFSVLRTRATKNPLFVALFISFVLSILLPFSFVSVAGLMILLGLFVTQLNVNQSKNVYEVSLTLVTT
;
A
#
# COMPACT_ATOMS: atom_id res chain seq x y z
N MET A 1 0.12 13.60 11.12
CA MET A 1 0.81 14.04 12.36
C MET A 1 -0.02 15.01 13.18
N ILE A 2 -0.50 16.14 12.62
CA ILE A 2 -1.33 17.10 13.38
C ILE A 2 -2.57 16.44 14.00
N SER A 3 -3.27 15.62 13.20
CA SER A 3 -4.38 14.77 13.66
C SER A 3 -4.06 13.98 14.93
N SER A 4 -2.90 13.30 14.98
CA SER A 4 -2.49 12.52 16.15
C SER A 4 -2.20 13.39 17.39
N ILE A 5 -1.61 14.57 17.22
CA ILE A 5 -1.33 15.51 18.31
C ILE A 5 -2.62 16.05 18.92
N VAL A 6 -3.58 16.39 18.05
CA VAL A 6 -4.85 16.97 18.47
C VAL A 6 -5.82 15.90 18.98
N SER A 7 -5.63 14.60 18.65
CA SER A 7 -6.54 13.51 19.03
C SER A 7 -6.84 13.40 20.54
N VAL A 8 -8.01 12.84 20.87
CA VAL A 8 -8.38 12.51 22.25
C VAL A 8 -7.49 11.37 22.77
N ASN A 9 -7.32 10.32 21.97
CA ASN A 9 -6.45 9.18 22.25
C ASN A 9 -5.02 9.42 21.75
N ARG A 10 -4.38 10.47 22.29
CA ARG A 10 -3.09 10.99 21.80
C ARG A 10 -1.98 9.97 21.77
N PHE A 11 -1.81 9.18 22.82
CA PHE A 11 -0.73 8.20 22.91
C PHE A 11 -0.89 7.09 21.88
N ASP A 12 -2.09 6.53 21.77
CA ASP A 12 -2.38 5.48 20.80
C ASP A 12 -2.22 6.02 19.37
N SER A 13 -2.81 7.18 19.06
CA SER A 13 -2.69 7.77 17.72
C SER A 13 -1.24 8.13 17.34
N LEU A 14 -0.43 8.60 18.30
CA LEU A 14 0.97 8.87 18.05
C LEU A 14 1.74 7.59 17.74
N LEU A 15 1.56 6.53 18.53
CA LEU A 15 2.19 5.23 18.30
C LEU A 15 1.81 4.64 16.94
N GLN A 16 0.51 4.69 16.59
CA GLN A 16 0.02 4.23 15.29
C GLN A 16 0.56 5.06 14.12
N SER A 17 0.89 6.33 14.35
CA SER A 17 1.44 7.21 13.29
C SER A 17 2.92 6.95 12.99
N VAL A 18 3.67 6.36 13.92
CA VAL A 18 5.13 6.17 13.78
C VAL A 18 5.50 5.38 12.51
N PRO A 19 4.92 4.20 12.22
CA PRO A 19 5.27 3.45 11.01
C PRO A 19 5.02 4.24 9.72
N THR A 20 3.92 5.01 9.68
CA THR A 20 3.57 5.85 8.53
C THR A 20 4.53 7.02 8.35
N VAL A 21 5.00 7.63 9.44
CA VAL A 21 6.08 8.65 9.38
C VAL A 21 7.35 8.04 8.80
N PHE A 22 7.75 6.86 9.25
CA PHE A 22 8.92 6.17 8.70
C PHE A 22 8.74 5.83 7.22
N ALA A 23 7.54 5.45 6.77
CA ALA A 23 7.26 5.22 5.36
C ALA A 23 7.40 6.51 4.51
N ILE A 24 6.96 7.65 5.04
CA ILE A 24 7.13 8.96 4.38
C ILE A 24 8.62 9.34 4.33
N VAL A 25 9.35 9.18 5.43
CA VAL A 25 10.80 9.44 5.48
C VAL A 25 11.53 8.53 4.48
N LEU A 26 11.18 7.25 4.41
CA LEU A 26 11.74 6.31 3.44
C LEU A 26 11.50 6.78 1.99
N CYS A 27 10.29 7.25 1.68
CA CYS A 27 9.98 7.84 0.37
C CYS A 27 10.90 9.02 0.04
N LEU A 28 11.10 9.93 1.00
CA LEU A 28 12.01 11.08 0.84
C LEU A 28 13.47 10.63 0.68
N VAL A 29 13.91 9.61 1.42
CA VAL A 29 15.26 9.04 1.30
C VAL A 29 15.46 8.45 -0.11
N LEU A 30 14.50 7.68 -0.62
CA LEU A 30 14.57 7.12 -1.98
C LEU A 30 14.75 8.23 -3.02
N ILE A 31 13.94 9.29 -2.94
CA ILE A 31 13.98 10.43 -3.88
C ILE A 31 15.34 11.15 -3.83
N ASN A 32 15.89 11.35 -2.64
CA ASN A 32 17.11 12.14 -2.46
C ASN A 32 18.41 11.35 -2.73
N THR A 33 18.40 10.04 -2.46
CA THR A 33 19.59 9.20 -2.57
C THR A 33 19.75 8.57 -3.96
N LEU A 34 18.66 8.19 -4.62
CA LEU A 34 18.71 7.45 -5.89
C LEU A 34 18.85 8.38 -7.11
N ARG A 35 20.00 9.06 -7.23
CA ARG A 35 20.27 9.98 -8.36
C ARG A 35 20.70 9.26 -9.66
N ASN A 36 21.33 8.10 -9.53
CA ASN A 36 21.92 7.37 -10.66
C ASN A 36 21.00 6.27 -11.17
N ARG A 37 21.02 6.00 -12.49
CA ARG A 37 20.21 4.95 -13.11
C ARG A 37 20.46 3.56 -12.51
N ASN A 38 21.72 3.24 -12.20
CA ASN A 38 22.10 1.96 -11.61
C ASN A 38 21.54 1.80 -10.19
N ALA A 39 21.63 2.85 -9.37
CA ALA A 39 21.08 2.86 -8.02
C ALA A 39 19.55 2.72 -8.04
N PHE A 40 18.89 3.45 -8.95
CA PHE A 40 17.46 3.34 -9.18
C PHE A 40 17.05 1.92 -9.59
N ASN A 41 17.73 1.33 -10.58
CA ASN A 41 17.44 -0.03 -11.05
C ASN A 41 17.64 -1.06 -9.92
N LEU A 42 18.71 -0.94 -9.12
CA LEU A 42 18.96 -1.80 -7.96
C LEU A 42 17.81 -1.74 -6.95
N ALA A 43 17.35 -0.53 -6.60
CA ALA A 43 16.23 -0.35 -5.69
C ALA A 43 14.91 -0.93 -6.23
N LEU A 44 14.64 -0.72 -7.53
CA LEU A 44 13.48 -1.29 -8.21
C LEU A 44 13.53 -2.82 -8.20
N TYR A 45 14.68 -3.41 -8.53
CA TYR A 45 14.87 -4.86 -8.53
C TYR A 45 14.77 -5.46 -7.13
N ALA A 46 15.32 -4.80 -6.11
CA ALA A 46 15.17 -5.22 -4.72
C ALA A 46 13.70 -5.24 -4.29
N TYR A 47 12.93 -4.20 -4.65
CA TYR A 47 11.50 -4.13 -4.34
C TYR A 47 10.70 -5.25 -5.04
N VAL A 48 10.97 -5.47 -6.32
CA VAL A 48 10.30 -6.48 -7.15
C VAL A 48 10.67 -7.91 -6.74
N LEU A 49 11.95 -8.17 -6.40
CA LEU A 49 12.39 -9.45 -5.84
C LEU A 49 11.80 -9.71 -4.46
N GLY A 50 11.69 -8.69 -3.61
CA GLY A 50 11.04 -8.81 -2.30
C GLY A 50 9.61 -9.34 -2.42
N ALA A 51 8.87 -8.89 -3.44
CA ALA A 51 7.53 -9.41 -3.73
C ALA A 51 7.52 -10.86 -4.23
N ALA A 52 8.49 -11.22 -5.07
CA ALA A 52 8.67 -12.60 -5.50
C ALA A 52 8.95 -13.53 -4.32
N LEU A 53 9.85 -13.12 -3.41
CA LEU A 53 10.16 -13.86 -2.20
C LEU A 53 8.95 -13.98 -1.28
N ALA A 54 8.20 -12.89 -1.05
CA ALA A 54 6.97 -12.93 -0.27
C ALA A 54 5.94 -13.92 -0.83
N ALA A 55 5.79 -13.97 -2.17
CA ALA A 55 4.91 -14.93 -2.84
C ALA A 55 5.42 -16.38 -2.71
N LEU A 56 6.73 -16.60 -2.84
CA LEU A 56 7.33 -17.93 -2.66
C LEU A 56 7.19 -18.45 -1.22
N ILE A 57 7.32 -17.56 -0.22
CA ILE A 57 7.05 -17.91 1.18
C ILE A 57 5.60 -18.34 1.34
N THR A 58 4.67 -17.55 0.80
CA THR A 58 3.23 -17.87 0.86
C THR A 58 2.93 -19.23 0.20
N LEU A 59 3.54 -19.52 -0.95
CA LEU A 59 3.42 -20.81 -1.62
C LEU A 59 3.99 -21.97 -0.78
N ALA A 60 5.19 -21.80 -0.20
CA ALA A 60 5.82 -22.84 0.61
C ALA A 60 4.93 -23.23 1.79
N TYR A 61 4.38 -22.25 2.51
CA TYR A 61 3.46 -22.48 3.63
C TYR A 61 2.15 -23.11 3.17
N TYR A 62 1.60 -22.67 2.04
CA TYR A 62 0.41 -23.28 1.44
C TYR A 62 0.62 -24.78 1.16
N LEU A 63 1.79 -25.16 0.65
CA LEU A 63 2.21 -26.55 0.40
C LEU A 63 2.67 -27.30 1.66
N LYS A 64 2.51 -26.72 2.86
CA LYS A 64 2.95 -27.27 4.16
C LYS A 64 4.47 -27.45 4.28
N ILE A 65 5.25 -26.72 3.50
CA ILE A 65 6.72 -26.65 3.60
C ILE A 65 7.06 -25.52 4.58
N TYR A 66 7.14 -25.87 5.86
CA TYR A 66 7.43 -24.91 6.93
C TYR A 66 8.92 -24.82 7.20
N PHE A 67 9.53 -23.67 6.88
CA PHE A 67 10.97 -23.45 7.11
C PHE A 67 11.25 -22.57 8.34
N LEU A 68 10.25 -21.88 8.92
CA LEU A 68 10.43 -21.15 10.17
C LEU A 68 10.10 -22.05 11.36
N PRO A 69 10.92 -22.03 12.44
CA PRO A 69 10.79 -22.94 13.58
C PRO A 69 9.72 -22.49 14.60
N PHE A 70 8.73 -21.71 14.18
CA PHE A 70 7.72 -21.14 15.08
C PHE A 70 6.38 -21.83 14.88
N ALA A 71 5.88 -22.52 15.91
CA ALA A 71 4.63 -23.28 15.85
C ALA A 71 3.43 -22.43 15.40
N GLY A 72 3.34 -21.17 15.86
CA GLY A 72 2.27 -20.25 15.47
C GLY A 72 2.28 -19.85 13.99
N LEU A 73 3.40 -20.04 13.28
CA LEU A 73 3.51 -19.74 11.86
C LEU A 73 3.21 -20.95 10.98
N GLN A 74 3.18 -22.18 11.53
CA GLN A 74 2.97 -23.43 10.79
C GLN A 74 1.51 -23.62 10.36
N ASN A 75 0.99 -22.67 9.58
CA ASN A 75 -0.35 -22.66 9.03
C ASN A 75 -0.30 -22.41 7.51
N GLN A 76 -1.17 -23.08 6.75
CA GLN A 76 -1.30 -22.92 5.30
C GLN A 76 -1.80 -21.52 4.86
N LEU A 77 -2.37 -20.76 5.79
CA LEU A 77 -2.81 -19.37 5.55
C LEU A 77 -1.72 -18.34 5.84
N PHE A 78 -0.55 -18.77 6.35
CA PHE A 78 0.53 -17.86 6.67
C PHE A 78 1.06 -17.15 5.41
N ASN A 79 1.25 -15.85 5.52
CA ASN A 79 1.87 -14.99 4.53
C ASN A 79 2.61 -13.85 5.24
N THR A 80 3.54 -13.19 4.53
CA THR A 80 4.41 -12.16 5.13
C THR A 80 3.73 -10.82 5.34
N THR A 81 2.52 -10.61 4.80
CA THR A 81 1.76 -9.35 4.92
C THR A 81 0.63 -9.44 5.96
N GLY A 82 0.50 -10.60 6.63
CA GLY A 82 -0.46 -10.87 7.70
C GLY A 82 -1.85 -11.32 7.23
N SER A 83 -2.24 -11.09 5.97
CA SER A 83 -3.54 -11.50 5.44
C SER A 83 -3.53 -11.59 3.91
N ALA A 84 -4.37 -12.45 3.33
CA ALA A 84 -4.53 -12.60 1.89
C ALA A 84 -4.90 -11.29 1.16
N ILE A 85 -5.75 -10.43 1.73
CA ILE A 85 -6.08 -9.13 1.15
C ILE A 85 -4.87 -8.20 1.15
N GLN A 86 -4.09 -8.14 2.24
CA GLN A 86 -2.87 -7.31 2.26
C GLN A 86 -1.81 -7.85 1.29
N GLN A 87 -1.71 -9.18 1.15
CA GLN A 87 -0.82 -9.80 0.16
C GLN A 87 -1.27 -9.45 -1.26
N LEU A 88 -2.57 -9.46 -1.54
CA LEU A 88 -3.14 -9.04 -2.82
C LEU A 88 -2.82 -7.57 -3.12
N ILE A 89 -3.03 -6.68 -2.15
CA ILE A 89 -2.75 -5.25 -2.29
C ILE A 89 -1.26 -5.00 -2.58
N TYR A 90 -0.38 -5.78 -1.96
CA TYR A 90 1.05 -5.70 -2.19
C TYR A 90 1.46 -6.27 -3.57
N LEU A 91 0.94 -7.44 -3.96
CA LEU A 91 1.35 -8.14 -5.18
C LEU A 91 0.74 -7.55 -6.45
N LEU A 92 -0.51 -7.05 -6.43
CA LEU A 92 -1.22 -6.63 -7.66
C LEU A 92 -0.50 -5.48 -8.40
N PRO A 93 -0.05 -4.39 -7.73
CA PRO A 93 0.73 -3.34 -8.39
C PRO A 93 2.03 -3.87 -9.02
N ILE A 94 2.69 -4.82 -8.35
CA ILE A 94 3.98 -5.38 -8.77
C ILE A 94 3.80 -6.38 -9.93
N PHE A 95 2.73 -7.15 -9.91
CA PHE A 95 2.30 -7.95 -11.04
C PHE A 95 2.08 -7.08 -12.27
N VAL A 96 1.33 -5.98 -12.15
CA VAL A 96 1.10 -5.05 -13.27
C VAL A 96 2.40 -4.42 -13.76
N LEU A 97 3.28 -3.99 -12.85
CA LEU A 97 4.61 -3.46 -13.16
C LEU A 97 5.41 -4.46 -14.01
N THR A 98 5.53 -5.70 -13.54
CA THR A 98 6.36 -6.75 -14.15
C THR A 98 5.78 -7.22 -15.48
N VAL A 99 4.46 -7.42 -15.58
CA VAL A 99 3.78 -7.74 -16.85
C VAL A 99 4.08 -6.67 -17.90
N ILE A 100 3.86 -5.39 -17.59
CA ILE A 100 4.05 -4.32 -18.58
C ILE A 100 5.52 -4.21 -18.98
N SER A 101 6.44 -4.33 -18.02
CA SER A 101 7.89 -4.23 -18.26
C SER A 101 8.38 -5.37 -19.17
N VAL A 102 7.97 -6.60 -18.87
CA VAL A 102 8.30 -7.79 -19.65
C VAL A 102 7.69 -7.70 -21.04
N VAL A 103 6.38 -7.47 -21.17
CA VAL A 103 5.69 -7.39 -22.47
C VAL A 103 6.31 -6.35 -23.40
N ARG A 104 6.77 -5.21 -22.86
CA ARG A 104 7.45 -4.19 -23.66
C ARG A 104 8.79 -4.63 -24.18
N LYS A 105 9.62 -5.28 -23.35
CA LYS A 105 10.90 -5.84 -23.78
C LYS A 105 10.68 -6.90 -24.87
N PHE A 106 9.65 -7.74 -24.73
CA PHE A 106 9.26 -8.71 -25.76
C PHE A 106 8.83 -8.05 -27.08
N ARG A 107 8.02 -6.98 -27.04
CA ARG A 107 7.53 -6.28 -28.24
C ARG A 107 8.59 -5.41 -28.92
N ALA A 108 9.53 -4.84 -28.17
CA ALA A 108 10.49 -3.87 -28.68
C ALA A 108 11.65 -4.48 -29.51
N GLY A 109 11.86 -5.79 -29.46
CA GLY A 109 13.05 -6.37 -30.10
C GLY A 109 13.02 -7.87 -30.28
N GLY A 110 11.84 -8.43 -30.60
CA GLY A 110 11.65 -9.81 -31.07
C GLY A 110 12.60 -10.80 -30.43
N LEU A 111 12.23 -11.29 -29.24
CA LEU A 111 13.03 -12.16 -28.39
C LEU A 111 13.67 -13.31 -29.21
N LYS A 112 14.86 -13.10 -29.75
CA LYS A 112 15.77 -14.22 -29.95
C LYS A 112 16.11 -14.60 -28.51
N LEU A 113 15.58 -15.73 -28.05
CA LEU A 113 16.12 -16.48 -26.90
C LEU A 113 17.57 -16.87 -27.23
N SER A 114 18.42 -15.87 -27.41
CA SER A 114 19.86 -15.98 -27.49
C SER A 114 20.36 -16.02 -26.06
N LYS A 115 21.41 -16.80 -25.82
CA LYS A 115 22.13 -16.85 -24.54
C LYS A 115 22.45 -15.46 -23.97
N ASP A 116 22.58 -14.44 -24.82
CA ASP A 116 22.85 -13.06 -24.42
C ASP A 116 21.68 -12.38 -23.70
N SER A 117 20.42 -12.72 -23.98
CA SER A 117 19.27 -12.12 -23.29
C SER A 117 19.08 -12.67 -21.87
N LEU A 118 19.62 -13.86 -21.58
CA LEU A 118 19.68 -14.44 -20.23
C LEU A 118 20.83 -13.85 -19.40
N SER A 119 21.73 -13.08 -20.02
CA SER A 119 22.83 -12.38 -19.33
C SER A 119 22.41 -11.01 -18.76
N ASP A 120 21.26 -10.48 -19.17
CA ASP A 120 20.66 -9.29 -18.55
C ASP A 120 19.98 -9.67 -17.23
N TYR A 121 20.73 -9.54 -16.13
CA TYR A 121 20.25 -9.76 -14.77
C TYR A 121 18.94 -9.02 -14.47
N GLY A 122 18.73 -7.83 -15.03
CA GLY A 122 17.52 -7.05 -14.80
C GLY A 122 16.27 -7.68 -15.42
N PHE A 123 16.41 -8.23 -16.64
CA PHE A 123 15.32 -8.97 -17.29
C PHE A 123 15.02 -10.28 -16.56
N PHE A 124 16.05 -11.03 -16.15
CA PHE A 124 15.87 -12.26 -15.38
C PHE A 124 15.08 -12.02 -14.09
N ILE A 125 15.43 -10.98 -13.34
CA ILE A 125 14.73 -10.59 -12.11
C ILE A 125 13.25 -10.26 -12.37
N GLU A 126 12.94 -9.50 -13.42
CA GLU A 126 11.56 -9.17 -13.79
C GLU A 126 10.73 -10.42 -14.15
N VAL A 127 11.32 -11.40 -14.83
CA VAL A 127 10.66 -12.67 -15.18
C VAL A 127 10.42 -13.53 -13.93
N VAL A 128 11.42 -13.66 -13.06
CA VAL A 128 11.28 -14.40 -11.79
C VAL A 128 10.19 -13.77 -10.93
N ALA A 129 10.16 -12.44 -10.83
CA ALA A 129 9.15 -11.75 -10.05
C ALA A 129 7.77 -11.81 -10.68
N LEU A 130 7.66 -11.81 -12.01
CA LEU A 130 6.40 -12.07 -12.70
C LEU A 130 5.87 -13.46 -12.34
N ALA A 131 6.70 -14.49 -12.46
CA ALA A 131 6.33 -15.86 -12.11
C ALA A 131 5.91 -15.97 -10.64
N GLY A 132 6.70 -15.40 -9.72
CA GLY A 132 6.38 -15.35 -8.29
C GLY A 132 5.06 -14.65 -8.01
N SER A 133 4.82 -13.48 -8.63
CA SER A 133 3.58 -12.72 -8.45
C SER A 133 2.36 -13.49 -8.97
N VAL A 134 2.46 -14.16 -10.13
CA VAL A 134 1.39 -15.02 -10.67
C VAL A 134 1.07 -16.14 -9.69
N VAL A 135 2.09 -16.85 -9.20
CA VAL A 135 1.90 -17.95 -8.26
C VAL A 135 1.26 -17.45 -6.96
N GLY A 136 1.74 -16.34 -6.40
CA GLY A 136 1.16 -15.74 -5.20
C GLY A 136 -0.32 -15.36 -5.38
N LEU A 137 -0.67 -14.73 -6.51
CA LEU A 137 -2.05 -14.37 -6.83
C LEU A 137 -2.95 -15.59 -7.01
N LEU A 138 -2.47 -16.67 -7.63
CA LEU A 138 -3.21 -17.92 -7.78
C LEU A 138 -3.45 -18.60 -6.43
N VAL A 139 -2.46 -18.62 -5.54
CA VAL A 139 -2.60 -19.14 -4.17
C VAL A 139 -3.66 -18.34 -3.40
N ILE A 140 -3.61 -17.01 -3.47
CA ILE A 140 -4.61 -16.14 -2.83
C ILE A 140 -6.01 -16.41 -3.39
N ALA A 141 -6.15 -16.48 -4.72
CA ALA A 141 -7.43 -16.77 -5.37
C ALA A 141 -7.98 -18.13 -4.90
N HIS A 142 -7.13 -19.14 -4.81
CA HIS A 142 -7.52 -20.45 -4.30
C HIS A 142 -7.92 -20.40 -2.81
N GLN A 143 -7.16 -19.70 -1.97
CA GLN A 143 -7.47 -19.55 -0.54
C GLN A 143 -8.85 -18.90 -0.33
N VAL A 144 -9.14 -17.84 -1.09
CA VAL A 144 -10.41 -17.11 -1.00
C VAL A 144 -11.59 -17.94 -1.51
N ILE A 145 -11.41 -18.69 -2.61
CA ILE A 145 -12.50 -19.46 -3.24
C ILE A 145 -12.78 -20.77 -2.49
N PHE A 146 -11.74 -21.51 -2.10
CA PHE A 146 -11.88 -22.90 -1.66
C PHE A 146 -11.63 -23.14 -0.16
N LEU A 147 -10.84 -22.31 0.52
CA LEU A 147 -10.38 -22.60 1.90
C LEU A 147 -11.15 -21.87 3.01
N ALA A 148 -12.31 -21.29 2.70
CA ALA A 148 -13.15 -20.59 3.67
C ALA A 148 -12.44 -19.45 4.46
N ASP A 149 -11.28 -18.96 3.99
CA ASP A 149 -10.68 -17.70 4.46
C ASP A 149 -11.44 -16.52 3.83
N LYS A 150 -12.75 -16.44 4.13
CA LYS A 150 -13.55 -15.26 3.83
C LYS A 150 -13.11 -14.19 4.79
N GLN A 151 -12.05 -13.47 4.42
CA GLN A 151 -11.59 -12.33 5.19
C GLN A 151 -12.76 -11.39 5.41
N ILE A 152 -13.10 -11.20 6.68
CA ILE A 152 -14.26 -10.42 7.05
C ILE A 152 -13.85 -8.96 6.91
N LEU A 153 -14.35 -8.33 5.87
CA LEU A 153 -14.24 -6.90 5.65
C LEU A 153 -15.45 -6.20 6.26
N LEU A 154 -15.22 -5.01 6.82
CA LEU A 154 -16.32 -4.14 7.24
C LEU A 154 -17.13 -3.78 5.98
N PRO A 155 -18.46 -3.99 5.96
CA PRO A 155 -19.27 -3.55 4.83
C PRO A 155 -19.20 -2.03 4.64
N TYR A 156 -19.15 -1.61 3.37
CA TYR A 156 -18.93 -0.21 2.99
C TYR A 156 -19.88 0.81 3.64
N ALA A 157 -21.13 0.43 3.84
CA ALA A 157 -22.13 1.28 4.48
C ALA A 157 -21.69 1.69 5.90
N TYR A 158 -21.18 0.74 6.68
CA TYR A 158 -20.71 0.99 8.04
C TYR A 158 -19.38 1.73 8.06
N GLY A 159 -18.47 1.46 7.12
CA GLY A 159 -17.22 2.21 6.98
C GLY A 159 -17.45 3.69 6.65
N LEU A 160 -18.36 3.97 5.72
CA LEU A 160 -18.75 5.32 5.34
C LEU A 160 -19.44 6.05 6.50
N GLN A 161 -20.39 5.40 7.15
CA GLN A 161 -21.13 6.01 8.26
C GLN A 161 -20.23 6.26 9.47
N THR A 162 -19.30 5.36 9.80
CA THR A 162 -18.30 5.60 10.85
C THR A 162 -17.43 6.82 10.52
N ALA A 163 -16.97 6.94 9.26
CA ALA A 163 -16.14 8.05 8.82
C ALA A 163 -16.87 9.40 8.88
N PHE A 164 -18.14 9.45 8.48
CA PHE A 164 -18.93 10.68 8.58
C PHE A 164 -19.33 11.00 10.03
N ALA A 165 -19.63 9.98 10.84
CA ALA A 165 -19.96 10.18 12.24
C ALA A 165 -18.76 10.71 13.04
N SER A 166 -17.55 10.21 12.79
CA SER A 166 -16.36 10.67 13.52
C SER A 166 -16.04 12.14 13.29
N ILE A 167 -16.32 12.68 12.10
CA ILE A 167 -16.10 14.09 11.78
C ILE A 167 -17.27 15.01 12.16
N SER A 168 -18.50 14.48 12.24
CA SER A 168 -19.72 15.31 12.43
C SER A 168 -20.33 15.23 13.82
N GLN A 169 -20.18 14.09 14.52
CA GLN A 169 -20.84 13.82 15.79
C GLN A 169 -19.94 14.00 17.01
N ASP A 170 -18.71 14.51 16.83
CA ASP A 170 -17.82 14.82 17.94
C ASP A 170 -18.16 16.19 18.57
N ALA A 171 -19.25 16.21 19.35
CA ALA A 171 -19.89 17.42 19.88
C ALA A 171 -18.97 18.37 20.67
N GLY A 172 -17.89 17.86 21.28
CA GLY A 172 -16.94 18.68 22.04
C GLY A 172 -15.80 19.28 21.22
N ARG A 173 -15.61 18.80 19.98
CA ARG A 173 -14.42 19.10 19.16
C ARG A 173 -14.76 19.17 17.67
N PHE A 174 -16.01 19.50 17.32
CA PHE A 174 -16.51 19.43 15.95
C PHE A 174 -15.56 20.01 14.90
N LEU A 175 -15.05 21.23 15.09
CA LEU A 175 -14.13 21.84 14.13
C LEU A 175 -12.81 21.05 14.00
N PHE A 176 -12.25 20.58 15.10
CA PHE A 176 -11.04 19.77 15.09
C PHE A 176 -11.27 18.38 14.50
N ALA A 177 -12.40 17.75 14.81
CA ALA A 177 -12.80 16.47 14.25
C ALA A 177 -13.06 16.57 12.74
N LEU A 178 -13.71 17.64 12.29
CA LEU A 178 -13.94 17.90 10.87
C LEU A 178 -12.62 18.06 10.09
N LEU A 179 -11.71 18.87 10.62
CA LEU A 179 -10.47 19.20 9.91
C LEU A 179 -9.41 18.11 10.05
N PHE A 180 -9.25 17.53 11.24
CA PHE A 180 -8.14 16.66 11.61
C PHE A 180 -8.56 15.26 12.06
N GLY A 181 -9.85 14.95 12.08
CA GLY A 181 -10.37 13.64 12.46
C GLY A 181 -10.19 13.32 13.94
N SER A 182 -10.37 12.04 14.25
CA SER A 182 -10.24 11.50 15.60
C SER A 182 -8.79 11.26 16.03
N GLY A 183 -7.86 11.09 15.08
CA GLY A 183 -6.46 10.69 15.29
C GLY A 183 -6.04 9.60 14.30
N TYR A 184 -4.88 9.73 13.63
CA TYR A 184 -4.38 8.66 12.75
C TYR A 184 -4.32 7.31 13.47
N GLY A 185 -4.86 6.27 12.84
CA GLY A 185 -4.88 4.90 13.39
C GLY A 185 -5.93 4.64 14.48
N THR A 186 -6.79 5.60 14.84
CA THR A 186 -7.79 5.42 15.90
C THR A 186 -9.15 4.93 15.39
N PHE A 187 -9.20 4.35 14.18
CA PHE A 187 -10.46 3.92 13.56
C PHE A 187 -11.22 2.91 14.41
N LEU A 188 -10.52 1.99 15.10
CA LEU A 188 -11.15 1.06 16.04
C LEU A 188 -12.01 1.79 17.08
N THR A 189 -11.48 2.88 17.63
CA THR A 189 -12.18 3.67 18.64
C THR A 189 -13.38 4.40 18.06
N ASP A 190 -13.27 4.92 16.83
CA ASP A 190 -14.39 5.53 16.11
C ASP A 190 -15.48 4.50 15.81
N PHE A 191 -15.10 3.32 15.34
CA PHE A 191 -16.04 2.24 15.05
C PHE A 191 -16.81 1.83 16.31
N THR A 192 -16.12 1.66 17.44
CA THR A 192 -16.80 1.31 18.71
C THR A 192 -17.71 2.43 19.22
N ARG A 193 -17.34 3.70 19.02
CA ARG A 193 -18.11 4.87 19.46
C ARG A 193 -19.35 5.12 18.60
N PHE A 194 -19.25 4.92 17.29
CA PHE A 194 -20.29 5.25 16.31
C PHE A 194 -20.94 4.02 15.68
N LYS A 195 -20.80 2.85 16.31
CA LYS A 195 -21.42 1.59 15.88
C LYS A 195 -22.95 1.75 15.79
N LEU A 196 -23.53 1.52 14.61
CA LEU A 196 -24.98 1.57 14.43
C LEU A 196 -25.68 0.43 15.16
N ALA A 197 -26.90 0.70 15.61
CA ALA A 197 -27.81 -0.34 16.08
C ALA A 197 -28.10 -1.38 14.99
N SER A 198 -28.17 -0.98 13.72
CA SER A 198 -28.37 -1.92 12.59
C SER A 198 -27.23 -2.91 12.43
N PHE A 199 -25.99 -2.54 12.80
CA PHE A 199 -24.86 -3.46 12.76
C PHE A 199 -25.05 -4.64 13.73
N ASN A 200 -25.73 -4.43 14.86
CA ASN A 200 -26.01 -5.51 15.81
C ASN A 200 -27.03 -6.54 15.27
N LEU A 201 -27.70 -6.24 14.15
CA LEU A 201 -28.59 -7.18 13.46
C LEU A 201 -27.85 -8.09 12.46
N GLU A 202 -26.58 -7.80 12.17
CA GLU A 202 -25.76 -8.56 11.21
C GLU A 202 -25.28 -9.90 11.80
N GLN A 203 -25.94 -10.99 11.43
CA GLN A 203 -25.75 -12.32 12.05
C GLN A 203 -24.29 -12.83 12.05
N ASN A 204 -23.47 -12.44 11.06
CA ASN A 204 -22.11 -12.96 10.87
C ASN A 204 -20.99 -12.08 11.42
N ILE A 205 -21.28 -10.80 11.76
CA ILE A 205 -20.24 -9.82 12.09
C ILE A 205 -20.57 -8.95 13.31
N TRP A 206 -21.76 -9.09 13.92
CA TRP A 206 -22.23 -8.23 15.02
C TRP A 206 -21.29 -8.20 16.23
N ASN A 207 -20.59 -9.30 16.51
CA ASN A 207 -19.68 -9.48 17.65
C ASN A 207 -18.23 -9.07 17.33
N LEU A 208 -17.94 -8.67 16.09
CA LEU A 208 -16.59 -8.29 15.66
C LEU A 208 -16.35 -6.79 15.87
N SER A 209 -15.08 -6.45 16.06
CA SER A 209 -14.60 -5.07 16.03
C SER A 209 -13.57 -4.91 14.93
N PHE A 210 -13.64 -3.78 14.22
CA PHE A 210 -12.81 -3.53 13.05
C PHE A 210 -11.82 -2.41 13.34
N SER A 211 -10.53 -2.73 13.24
CA SER A 211 -9.46 -1.75 13.41
C SER A 211 -9.18 -0.91 12.16
N PHE A 212 -9.77 -1.30 11.03
CA PHE A 212 -9.63 -0.63 9.75
C PHE A 212 -11.01 -0.39 9.14
N SER A 213 -11.13 0.66 8.33
CA SER A 213 -12.36 0.92 7.59
C SER A 213 -12.52 -0.04 6.41
N SER A 214 -13.63 0.04 5.67
CA SER A 214 -13.84 -0.72 4.44
C SER A 214 -12.83 -0.35 3.34
N SER A 215 -12.29 0.86 3.38
CA SER A 215 -11.18 1.29 2.53
C SER A 215 -10.26 2.27 3.25
N TYR A 216 -9.00 2.33 2.79
CA TYR A 216 -8.03 3.26 3.36
C TYR A 216 -8.45 4.72 3.21
N PHE A 217 -9.10 5.08 2.11
CA PHE A 217 -9.62 6.44 1.93
C PHE A 217 -10.68 6.82 2.98
N LEU A 218 -11.63 5.93 3.28
CA LEU A 218 -12.63 6.16 4.32
C LEU A 218 -11.98 6.24 5.71
N GLU A 219 -10.96 5.43 5.95
CA GLU A 219 -10.17 5.50 7.18
C GLU A 219 -9.47 6.85 7.33
N LEU A 220 -8.89 7.40 6.25
CA LEU A 220 -8.27 8.73 6.27
C LEU A 220 -9.28 9.83 6.61
N ILE A 221 -10.50 9.78 6.06
CA ILE A 221 -11.55 10.72 6.44
C ILE A 221 -11.84 10.63 7.94
N ALA A 222 -12.03 9.40 8.44
CA ALA A 222 -12.39 9.18 9.84
C ALA A 222 -11.30 9.68 10.81
N THR A 223 -10.06 9.33 10.51
CA THR A 223 -8.91 9.46 11.41
C THR A 223 -8.15 10.77 11.22
N THR A 224 -8.04 11.28 10.00
CA THR A 224 -7.28 12.49 9.67
C THR A 224 -8.13 13.66 9.23
N GLY A 225 -9.45 13.48 9.13
CA GLY A 225 -10.40 14.52 8.76
C GLY A 225 -10.30 14.90 7.29
N VAL A 226 -11.00 16.00 6.96
CA VAL A 226 -11.08 16.50 5.59
C VAL A 226 -9.72 16.97 5.07
N ILE A 227 -8.87 17.57 5.91
CA ILE A 227 -7.53 18.05 5.47
C ILE A 227 -6.65 16.87 5.07
N GLY A 228 -6.64 15.78 5.85
CA GLY A 228 -5.86 14.60 5.52
C GLY A 228 -6.36 13.91 4.25
N ALA A 229 -7.67 13.78 4.08
CA ALA A 229 -8.27 13.23 2.87
C ALA A 229 -7.95 14.09 1.62
N LEU A 230 -8.07 15.41 1.72
CA LEU A 230 -7.74 16.34 0.63
C LEU A 230 -6.24 16.33 0.30
N SER A 231 -5.37 16.24 1.30
CA SER A 231 -3.92 16.09 1.08
C SER A 231 -3.60 14.81 0.32
N TYR A 232 -4.25 13.69 0.67
CA TYR A 232 -4.11 12.43 -0.05
C TYR A 232 -4.61 12.52 -1.49
N LEU A 233 -5.78 13.13 -1.72
CA LEU A 233 -6.30 13.38 -3.07
C LEU A 233 -5.38 14.30 -3.89
N SER A 234 -4.74 15.27 -3.25
CA SER A 234 -3.76 16.15 -3.89
C SER A 234 -2.54 15.38 -4.40
N ILE A 235 -2.07 14.37 -3.65
CA ILE A 235 -0.99 13.47 -4.10
C ILE A 235 -1.45 12.68 -5.34
N ILE A 236 -2.64 12.08 -5.29
CA ILE A 236 -3.21 11.34 -6.44
C ILE A 236 -3.30 12.25 -7.67
N PHE A 237 -3.88 13.44 -7.50
CA PHE A 237 -4.02 14.42 -8.57
C PHE A 237 -2.67 14.84 -9.15
N SER A 238 -1.67 15.07 -8.29
CA SER A 238 -0.31 15.44 -8.71
C SER A 238 0.33 14.34 -9.57
N VAL A 239 0.17 13.07 -9.17
CA VAL A 239 0.65 11.93 -9.96
C VAL A 239 -0.09 11.87 -11.30
N LEU A 240 -1.42 11.94 -11.30
CA LEU A 240 -2.23 11.89 -12.53
C LEU A 240 -1.89 13.02 -13.52
N ARG A 241 -1.56 14.22 -13.02
CA ARG A 241 -1.15 15.37 -13.83
C ARG A 241 0.10 15.10 -14.65
N THR A 242 0.99 14.20 -14.22
CA THR A 242 2.19 13.83 -15.00
C THR A 242 1.87 13.12 -16.31
N ARG A 243 0.67 12.53 -16.44
CA ARG A 243 0.19 11.79 -17.64
C ARG A 243 1.18 10.75 -18.16
N ALA A 244 1.98 10.15 -17.27
CA ALA A 244 2.98 9.16 -17.63
C ALA A 244 2.37 7.75 -17.86
N THR A 245 1.24 7.65 -18.58
CA THR A 245 0.49 6.40 -18.79
C THR A 245 1.30 5.31 -19.49
N LYS A 246 2.30 5.73 -20.28
CA LYS A 246 3.29 4.84 -20.88
C LYS A 246 4.40 4.44 -19.91
N ASN A 247 4.36 4.71 -18.62
CA ASN A 247 5.40 4.26 -17.68
C ASN A 247 4.86 3.09 -16.84
N PRO A 248 5.52 1.90 -16.79
CA PRO A 248 5.03 0.78 -15.99
C PRO A 248 4.86 1.15 -14.51
N LEU A 249 5.77 1.96 -13.95
CA LEU A 249 5.69 2.42 -12.57
C LEU A 249 4.49 3.34 -12.32
N PHE A 250 4.13 4.17 -13.29
CA PHE A 250 2.92 5.00 -13.19
C PHE A 250 1.66 4.13 -13.11
N VAL A 251 1.56 3.09 -13.95
CA VAL A 251 0.40 2.20 -13.95
C VAL A 251 0.34 1.40 -12.65
N ALA A 252 1.48 0.88 -12.16
CA ALA A 252 1.54 0.20 -10.87
C ALA A 252 1.11 1.10 -9.70
N LEU A 253 1.63 2.33 -9.64
CA LEU A 253 1.26 3.32 -8.63
C LEU A 253 -0.22 3.70 -8.74
N PHE A 254 -0.75 3.86 -9.95
CA PHE A 254 -2.17 4.12 -10.19
C PHE A 254 -3.05 2.98 -9.66
N ILE A 255 -2.68 1.72 -9.92
CA ILE A 255 -3.38 0.56 -9.35
C ILE A 255 -3.34 0.60 -7.82
N SER A 256 -2.21 0.94 -7.21
CA SER A 256 -2.11 1.10 -5.76
C SER A 256 -3.09 2.17 -5.22
N PHE A 257 -3.25 3.30 -5.91
CA PHE A 257 -4.26 4.31 -5.54
C PHE A 257 -5.70 3.84 -5.75
N VAL A 258 -5.98 3.08 -6.79
CA VAL A 258 -7.31 2.48 -6.96
C VAL A 258 -7.61 1.51 -5.82
N LEU A 259 -6.64 0.68 -5.43
CA LEU A 259 -6.81 -0.25 -4.31
C LEU A 259 -6.98 0.47 -2.98
N SER A 260 -6.36 1.63 -2.75
CA SER A 260 -6.54 2.37 -1.48
C SER A 260 -7.93 2.97 -1.32
N ILE A 261 -8.62 3.25 -2.44
CA ILE A 261 -10.02 3.69 -2.44
C ILE A 261 -10.96 2.50 -2.23
N LEU A 262 -10.57 1.31 -2.69
CA LEU A 262 -11.40 0.11 -2.73
C LEU A 262 -11.17 -0.92 -1.61
N LEU A 263 -10.04 -0.86 -0.91
CA LEU A 263 -9.66 -1.88 0.08
C LEU A 263 -8.99 -1.25 1.30
N PRO A 264 -9.06 -1.90 2.48
CA PRO A 264 -8.36 -1.44 3.67
C PRO A 264 -6.85 -1.59 3.51
N PHE A 265 -6.07 -0.57 3.87
CA PHE A 265 -4.62 -0.69 3.88
C PHE A 265 -4.14 -0.90 5.31
N SER A 266 -3.33 -1.93 5.50
CA SER A 266 -2.44 -2.02 6.64
C SER A 266 -1.22 -1.13 6.44
N PHE A 267 -0.42 -0.95 7.49
CA PHE A 267 0.87 -0.27 7.41
C PHE A 267 1.76 -0.79 6.27
N VAL A 268 1.81 -2.11 6.02
CA VAL A 268 2.65 -2.69 4.96
C VAL A 268 2.21 -2.17 3.58
N SER A 269 0.90 -2.07 3.35
CA SER A 269 0.33 -1.52 2.12
C SER A 269 0.58 -0.03 1.97
N VAL A 270 0.50 0.74 3.07
CA VAL A 270 0.88 2.17 3.08
C VAL A 270 2.36 2.34 2.75
N ALA A 271 3.24 1.53 3.35
CA ALA A 271 4.68 1.55 3.05
C ALA A 271 4.95 1.17 1.60
N GLY A 272 4.28 0.14 1.06
CA GLY A 272 4.35 -0.25 -0.34
C GLY A 272 3.96 0.88 -1.29
N LEU A 273 2.87 1.60 -1.00
CA LEU A 273 2.43 2.77 -1.77
C LEU A 273 3.48 3.90 -1.71
N MET A 274 4.06 4.17 -0.55
CA MET A 274 5.10 5.20 -0.39
C MET A 274 6.41 4.83 -1.12
N ILE A 275 6.79 3.55 -1.13
CA ILE A 275 7.95 3.07 -1.90
C ILE A 275 7.69 3.22 -3.41
N LEU A 276 6.50 2.82 -3.89
CA LEU A 276 6.13 3.00 -5.30
C LEU A 276 6.11 4.47 -5.71
N LEU A 277 5.58 5.35 -4.85
CA LEU A 277 5.60 6.80 -5.06
C LEU A 277 7.04 7.33 -5.15
N GLY A 278 7.90 6.95 -4.20
CA GLY A 278 9.31 7.34 -4.17
C GLY A 278 10.06 6.87 -5.41
N LEU A 279 9.89 5.60 -5.82
CA LEU A 279 10.49 5.05 -7.04
C LEU A 279 9.97 5.76 -8.30
N PHE A 280 8.67 6.07 -8.38
CA PHE A 280 8.11 6.78 -9.52
C PHE A 280 8.67 8.20 -9.65
N VAL A 281 8.73 8.96 -8.56
CA VAL A 281 9.31 10.31 -8.55
C VAL A 281 10.80 10.27 -8.89
N THR A 282 11.53 9.31 -8.32
CA THR A 282 12.95 9.08 -8.64
C THR A 282 13.14 8.82 -10.13
N GLN A 283 12.31 7.98 -10.74
CA GLN A 283 12.41 7.68 -12.16
C GLN A 283 12.18 8.93 -13.03
N LEU A 284 11.25 9.80 -12.64
CA LEU A 284 11.03 11.08 -13.32
C LEU A 284 12.25 12.00 -13.19
N ASN A 285 12.89 12.01 -12.01
CA ASN A 285 14.12 12.77 -11.76
C ASN A 285 15.29 12.25 -12.61
N VAL A 286 15.55 10.94 -12.60
CA VAL A 286 16.60 10.28 -13.40
C VAL A 286 16.39 10.52 -14.91
N ASN A 287 15.14 10.59 -15.36
CA ASN A 287 14.80 10.90 -16.76
C ASN A 287 14.74 12.41 -17.07
N GLN A 288 15.12 13.28 -16.12
CA GLN A 288 15.11 14.74 -16.25
C GLN A 288 13.76 15.30 -16.74
N SER A 289 12.66 14.78 -16.18
CA SER A 289 11.32 15.22 -16.55
C SER A 289 11.04 16.65 -16.06
N LYS A 290 10.44 17.49 -16.91
CA LYS A 290 9.99 18.86 -16.56
C LYS A 290 8.94 18.91 -15.44
N ASN A 291 8.37 17.77 -15.07
CA ASN A 291 7.33 17.66 -14.05
C ASN A 291 7.89 17.56 -12.62
N VAL A 292 9.21 17.45 -12.45
CA VAL A 292 9.87 17.36 -11.14
C VAL A 292 10.83 18.53 -10.99
N TYR A 293 10.72 19.23 -9.87
CA TYR A 293 11.60 20.34 -9.51
C TYR A 293 12.56 19.88 -8.41
N GLU A 294 13.86 20.03 -8.63
CA GLU A 294 14.86 19.86 -7.58
C GLU A 294 14.93 21.17 -6.78
N VAL A 295 14.57 21.12 -5.50
CA VAL A 295 14.71 22.25 -4.58
C VAL A 295 15.96 22.01 -3.74
N SER A 296 17.05 22.69 -4.07
CA SER A 296 18.27 22.66 -3.27
C SER A 296 18.23 23.76 -2.20
N LEU A 297 18.22 23.37 -0.93
CA LEU A 297 18.38 24.31 0.18
C LEU A 297 19.87 24.57 0.39
N THR A 298 20.37 25.72 -0.06
CA THR A 298 21.73 26.17 0.27
C THR A 298 21.71 26.88 1.62
N LEU A 299 22.32 26.27 2.63
CA LEU A 299 22.57 26.93 3.92
C LEU A 299 23.63 28.02 3.70
N VAL A 300 23.19 29.27 3.62
CA VAL A 300 24.09 30.43 3.60
C VAL A 300 24.50 30.69 5.03
N THR A 301 25.70 30.27 5.41
CA THR A 301 26.34 30.70 6.66
C THR A 301 26.96 32.07 6.42
N THR A 302 26.36 33.10 7.00
CA THR A 302 26.95 34.45 7.11
C THR A 302 28.00 34.51 8.21
#